data_AF-A0A9D7J8U7-F1
#
_entry.id   AF-A0A9D7J8U7-F1
#
_cell.length_a   1.000
_cell.length_b   1.000
_cell.length_c   1.000
_cell.angle_alpha   90.00
_cell.angle_beta   90.00
_cell.angle_gamma   90.00
#
_symmetry.space_group_name_H-M   'P 1'
#
loop_
_entity.id
_entity.type
_entity.pdbx_description
1 polymer ?
#
loop_
_entity_poly.entity_id
_entity_poly.type
_entity_poly.pdbx_seq_one_letter_code
_entity_poly.pdbx_strand_id
1 'polypeptide(L)'
;MPIRIWWRRTWWVFPCALVLQFLVMRNVQPIDDLPGWRVNWGWMLGVWNGGTILMSPFLAAVAAMVMMREWPHGVREQVAPLPRGRSSTRHIFTVLYLQGLAAMAIALAVGAAMCVAYGAPIESATLPWQFLTGPAALLASVLLGLAVGALFGDILVVPLLGFGVFLAHQIFFWSGFPELFTTEVPTWFYEEARPKATHLIATITLNIAVGAALLCFLDWITRLPGMRPRWLLLASGALLATAMLIYTPWVLANNTETYELIG
;
A
#
# COMPACT_ATOMS: atom_id res chain seq x y z
N MET A 1 -22.07 14.68 -6.93
CA MET A 1 -21.31 13.54 -6.35
C MET A 1 -19.97 14.04 -5.81
N PRO A 2 -19.75 14.02 -4.49
CA PRO A 2 -18.51 14.50 -3.86
C PRO A 2 -17.23 13.83 -4.38
N ILE A 3 -17.29 12.54 -4.72
CA ILE A 3 -16.16 11.77 -5.29
C ILE A 3 -15.63 12.36 -6.60
N ARG A 4 -16.52 12.87 -7.47
CA ARG A 4 -16.12 13.45 -8.77
C ARG A 4 -15.27 14.72 -8.61
N ILE A 5 -15.48 15.48 -7.53
CA ILE A 5 -14.70 16.69 -7.23
C ILE A 5 -13.27 16.30 -6.89
N TRP A 6 -13.12 15.33 -5.99
CA TRP A 6 -11.81 14.83 -5.58
C TRP A 6 -11.06 14.18 -6.74
N TRP A 7 -11.74 13.36 -7.55
CA TRP A 7 -11.16 12.79 -8.76
C TRP A 7 -10.60 13.86 -9.71
N ARG A 8 -11.36 14.95 -9.92
CA ARG A 8 -10.91 16.06 -10.76
C ARG A 8 -9.73 16.82 -10.15
N ARG A 9 -9.65 16.95 -8.83
CA ARG A 9 -8.54 17.64 -8.15
C ARG A 9 -7.26 16.81 -8.10
N THR A 10 -7.39 15.49 -8.00
CA THR A 10 -6.26 14.55 -7.90
C THR A 10 -6.08 13.74 -9.18
N TRP A 11 -6.56 14.24 -10.34
CA TRP A 11 -6.55 13.48 -11.60
C TRP A 11 -5.14 13.02 -12.01
N TRP A 12 -4.13 13.84 -11.70
CA TRP A 12 -2.71 13.61 -12.01
C TRP A 12 -2.10 12.45 -11.22
N VAL A 13 -2.72 12.02 -10.11
CA VAL A 13 -2.22 10.91 -9.28
C VAL A 13 -2.24 9.60 -10.06
N PHE A 14 -3.28 9.36 -10.85
CA PHE A 14 -3.43 8.14 -11.63
C PHE A 14 -2.31 7.97 -12.69
N PRO A 15 -2.05 8.92 -13.61
CA PRO A 15 -0.96 8.77 -14.57
C PRO A 15 0.41 8.70 -13.90
N CYS A 16 0.65 9.42 -12.79
CA CYS A 16 1.90 9.30 -12.03
C CYS A 16 2.08 7.90 -11.41
N ALA A 17 1.04 7.37 -10.76
CA ALA A 17 1.04 6.02 -10.19
C ALA A 17 1.30 4.96 -11.28
N LEU A 18 0.70 5.14 -12.45
CA LEU A 18 0.91 4.26 -13.61
C LEU A 18 2.37 4.29 -14.09
N VAL A 19 2.97 5.48 -14.21
CA VAL A 19 4.40 5.60 -14.55
C VAL A 19 5.28 4.90 -13.52
N LEU A 20 5.04 5.10 -12.22
CA LEU A 20 5.83 4.46 -11.16
C LEU A 20 5.75 2.94 -11.22
N GLN A 21 4.55 2.39 -11.43
CA GLN A 21 4.34 0.95 -11.55
C GLN A 21 5.10 0.38 -12.77
N PHE A 22 5.01 1.05 -13.92
CA PHE A 22 5.74 0.61 -15.13
C PHE A 22 7.24 0.83 -15.04
N LEU A 23 7.74 1.78 -14.26
CA LEU A 23 9.18 1.93 -14.01
C LEU A 23 9.74 0.71 -13.29
N VAL A 24 9.02 0.16 -12.30
CA VAL A 24 9.41 -1.08 -11.62
C VAL A 24 9.36 -2.26 -12.59
N MET A 25 8.28 -2.38 -13.36
CA MET A 25 8.14 -3.45 -14.35
C MET A 25 9.14 -3.37 -15.51
N ARG A 26 9.61 -2.18 -15.88
CA ARG A 26 10.66 -2.00 -16.89
C ARG A 26 12.01 -2.51 -16.38
N ASN A 27 12.28 -2.32 -15.09
CA ASN A 27 13.53 -2.74 -14.46
C ASN A 27 13.57 -4.24 -14.11
N VAL A 28 12.62 -5.02 -14.64
CA VAL A 28 12.69 -6.48 -14.60
C VAL A 28 13.94 -6.90 -15.38
N GLN A 29 14.95 -7.34 -14.64
CA GLN A 29 16.19 -7.80 -15.22
C GLN A 29 15.94 -9.00 -16.13
N PRO A 30 16.62 -9.08 -17.29
CA PRO A 30 16.61 -10.30 -18.08
C PRO A 30 17.22 -11.44 -17.27
N ILE A 31 16.69 -12.64 -17.49
CA ILE A 31 17.02 -13.88 -16.80
C ILE A 31 17.54 -14.82 -17.87
N ASP A 32 18.81 -15.23 -17.81
CA ASP A 32 19.42 -16.14 -18.80
C ASP A 32 19.17 -15.69 -20.25
N ASP A 33 19.42 -14.41 -20.53
CA ASP A 33 19.19 -13.74 -21.82
C ASP A 33 17.72 -13.70 -22.31
N LEU A 34 16.76 -14.17 -21.49
CA LEU A 34 15.33 -14.04 -21.76
C LEU A 34 14.78 -12.73 -21.16
N PRO A 35 13.83 -12.07 -21.85
CA PRO A 35 13.07 -10.99 -21.22
C PRO A 35 12.39 -11.56 -19.97
N GLY A 36 12.50 -10.90 -18.81
CA GLY A 36 11.94 -11.44 -17.57
C GLY A 36 10.41 -11.69 -17.58
N TRP A 37 9.71 -11.16 -18.59
CA TRP A 37 8.31 -11.45 -18.93
C TRP A 37 8.06 -12.87 -19.44
N ARG A 38 9.11 -13.61 -19.83
CA ARG A 38 9.04 -14.99 -20.32
C ARG A 38 9.25 -16.03 -19.23
N VAL A 39 9.66 -15.61 -18.03
CA VAL A 39 10.18 -16.50 -16.99
C VAL A 39 9.07 -17.38 -16.44
N ASN A 40 8.07 -16.80 -15.75
CA ASN A 40 6.84 -17.49 -15.35
C ASN A 40 5.82 -16.49 -14.78
N TRP A 41 4.60 -16.96 -14.50
CA TRP A 41 3.52 -16.13 -13.93
C TRP A 41 3.77 -15.69 -12.49
N GLY A 42 4.38 -16.54 -11.65
CA GLY A 42 4.72 -16.22 -10.26
C GLY A 42 5.69 -15.05 -10.16
N TRP A 43 6.70 -15.03 -11.02
CA TRP A 43 7.66 -13.94 -11.16
C TRP A 43 6.99 -12.63 -11.52
N MET A 44 6.12 -12.63 -12.53
CA MET A 44 5.39 -11.44 -12.96
C MET A 44 4.52 -10.88 -11.83
N LEU A 45 3.85 -11.74 -11.07
CA LEU A 45 3.05 -11.32 -9.91
C LEU A 45 3.92 -10.81 -8.76
N GLY A 46 5.14 -11.34 -8.62
CA GLY A 46 6.14 -10.79 -7.71
C GLY A 46 6.56 -9.37 -8.08
N VAL A 47 6.94 -9.15 -9.35
CA VAL A 47 7.26 -7.81 -9.90
C VAL A 47 6.09 -6.84 -9.73
N TRP A 48 4.87 -7.30 -10.01
CA TRP A 48 3.66 -6.48 -9.88
C TRP A 48 3.46 -6.00 -8.43
N ASN A 49 3.58 -6.90 -7.45
CA ASN A 49 3.52 -6.53 -6.03
C ASN A 49 4.71 -5.67 -5.60
N GLY A 50 5.91 -5.95 -6.12
CA GLY A 50 7.12 -5.13 -5.92
C GLY A 50 6.96 -3.67 -6.40
N GLY A 51 6.03 -3.40 -7.31
CA GLY A 51 5.65 -2.04 -7.71
C GLY A 51 5.21 -1.13 -6.54
N THR A 52 4.73 -1.73 -5.43
CA THR A 52 4.37 -0.99 -4.22
C THR A 52 5.56 -0.30 -3.55
N ILE A 53 6.81 -0.73 -3.79
CA ILE A 53 8.03 -0.07 -3.31
C ILE A 53 8.07 1.41 -3.70
N LEU A 54 7.58 1.76 -4.89
CA LEU A 54 7.50 3.14 -5.34
C LEU A 54 6.09 3.72 -5.18
N MET A 55 5.04 2.92 -5.42
CA MET A 55 3.67 3.41 -5.35
C MET A 55 3.23 3.78 -3.95
N SER A 56 3.58 2.99 -2.93
CA SER A 56 3.18 3.25 -1.55
C SER A 56 3.75 4.55 -1.00
N PRO A 57 5.08 4.81 -1.01
CA PRO A 57 5.61 6.08 -0.53
C PRO A 57 5.07 7.28 -1.31
N PHE A 58 4.89 7.13 -2.63
CA PHE A 58 4.23 8.14 -3.46
C PHE A 58 2.81 8.45 -2.97
N LEU A 59 1.96 7.42 -2.80
CA LEU A 59 0.58 7.61 -2.37
C LEU A 59 0.46 8.16 -0.95
N ALA A 60 1.36 7.79 -0.03
CA ALA A 60 1.43 8.39 1.30
C ALA A 60 1.75 9.90 1.21
N ALA A 61 2.79 10.26 0.45
CA ALA A 61 3.19 11.66 0.27
C ALA A 61 2.09 12.48 -0.41
N VAL A 62 1.46 11.95 -1.47
CA VAL A 62 0.34 12.58 -2.16
C VAL A 62 -0.86 12.74 -1.23
N ALA A 63 -1.21 11.72 -0.46
CA ALA A 63 -2.33 11.79 0.48
C ALA A 63 -2.08 12.87 1.55
N ALA A 64 -0.86 12.96 2.09
CA ALA A 64 -0.49 14.04 3.01
C ALA A 64 -0.59 15.42 2.35
N MET A 65 -0.05 15.57 1.13
CA MET A 65 -0.11 16.81 0.37
C MET A 65 -1.56 17.26 0.09
N VAL A 66 -2.43 16.34 -0.32
CA VAL A 66 -3.85 16.61 -0.57
C VAL A 66 -4.53 17.04 0.73
N MET A 67 -4.25 16.39 1.85
CA MET A 67 -4.80 16.80 3.15
C MET A 67 -4.34 18.19 3.58
N MET A 68 -3.08 18.55 3.32
CA MET A 68 -2.56 19.88 3.69
C MET A 68 -3.07 20.99 2.75
N ARG A 69 -3.09 20.74 1.44
CA ARG A 69 -3.41 21.77 0.43
C ARG A 69 -4.91 21.90 0.17
N GLU A 70 -5.60 20.78 0.00
CA GLU A 70 -7.00 20.74 -0.43
C GLU A 70 -7.99 20.59 0.72
N TRP A 71 -7.52 20.11 1.88
CA TRP A 71 -8.33 19.92 3.09
C TRP A 71 -7.67 20.49 4.37
N PRO A 72 -7.23 21.78 4.33
CA PRO A 72 -6.46 22.40 5.42
C PRO A 72 -7.28 22.54 6.70
N HIS A 73 -6.58 22.67 7.84
CA HIS A 73 -7.18 22.71 9.18
C HIS A 73 -8.37 23.67 9.30
N GLY A 74 -8.24 24.93 8.82
CA GLY A 74 -9.31 25.92 8.90
C GLY A 74 -10.58 25.51 8.15
N VAL A 75 -10.45 24.87 6.98
CA VAL A 75 -11.62 24.35 6.23
C VAL A 75 -12.25 23.18 7.00
N ARG A 76 -11.43 22.30 7.59
CA ARG A 76 -11.90 21.15 8.38
C ARG A 76 -12.74 21.59 9.58
N GLU A 77 -12.30 22.60 10.31
CA GLU A 77 -13.03 23.10 11.48
C GLU A 77 -14.40 23.69 11.10
N GLN A 78 -14.47 24.43 9.98
CA GLN A 78 -15.72 25.03 9.50
C GLN A 78 -16.75 23.98 9.09
N VAL A 79 -16.31 22.85 8.54
CA VAL A 79 -17.20 21.83 7.97
C VAL A 79 -17.37 20.58 8.86
N ALA A 80 -16.56 20.40 9.89
CA ALA A 80 -16.65 19.28 10.84
C ALA A 80 -18.04 19.08 11.49
N PRO A 81 -18.82 20.14 11.80
CA PRO A 81 -20.19 19.97 12.30
C PRO A 81 -21.11 19.31 11.26
N LEU A 82 -20.87 19.55 9.98
CA LEU A 82 -21.72 19.12 8.87
C LEU A 82 -21.45 17.63 8.51
N PRO A 83 -22.49 16.84 8.23
CA PRO A 83 -22.33 15.46 7.75
C PRO A 83 -21.44 15.34 6.50
N ARG A 84 -21.51 16.36 5.63
CA ARG A 84 -20.68 16.44 4.41
C ARG A 84 -19.19 16.61 4.73
N GLY A 85 -18.82 17.43 5.71
CA GLY A 85 -17.42 17.60 6.11
C GLY A 85 -16.82 16.32 6.68
N ARG A 86 -17.61 15.56 7.44
CA ARG A 86 -17.18 14.27 8.01
C ARG A 86 -16.92 13.18 6.97
N SER A 87 -17.57 13.26 5.81
CA SER A 87 -17.39 12.29 4.73
C SER A 87 -16.26 12.65 3.76
N SER A 88 -15.77 13.90 3.75
CA SER A 88 -14.71 14.35 2.84
C SER A 88 -13.45 13.50 2.94
N THR A 89 -12.97 13.21 4.15
CA THR A 89 -11.76 12.39 4.35
C THR A 89 -11.91 10.99 3.76
N ARG A 90 -13.10 10.39 3.88
CA ARG A 90 -13.42 9.10 3.26
C ARG A 90 -13.44 9.20 1.74
N HIS A 91 -13.99 10.27 1.17
CA HIS A 91 -13.97 10.47 -0.27
C HIS A 91 -12.55 10.68 -0.82
N ILE A 92 -11.70 11.44 -0.12
CA ILE A 92 -10.29 11.62 -0.49
C ILE A 92 -9.58 10.26 -0.47
N PHE A 93 -9.71 9.50 0.63
CA PHE A 93 -9.18 8.14 0.74
C PHE A 93 -9.64 7.27 -0.43
N THR A 94 -10.95 7.17 -0.67
CA THR A 94 -11.51 6.32 -1.71
C THR A 94 -10.96 6.70 -3.08
N VAL A 95 -10.85 7.99 -3.41
CA VAL A 95 -10.33 8.41 -4.71
C VAL A 95 -8.86 8.04 -4.87
N LEU A 96 -8.00 8.39 -3.91
CA LEU A 96 -6.56 8.11 -4.01
C LEU A 96 -6.28 6.61 -4.02
N TYR A 97 -6.99 5.84 -3.20
CA TYR A 97 -6.88 4.39 -3.17
C TYR A 97 -7.33 3.76 -4.50
N LEU A 98 -8.48 4.17 -5.05
CA LEU A 98 -8.95 3.67 -6.34
C LEU A 98 -8.01 4.05 -7.50
N GLN A 99 -7.39 5.23 -7.46
CA GLN A 99 -6.38 5.62 -8.45
C GLN A 99 -5.14 4.72 -8.39
N GLY A 100 -4.68 4.40 -7.18
CA GLY A 100 -3.59 3.43 -6.96
C GLY A 100 -3.96 2.03 -7.44
N LEU A 101 -5.11 1.52 -7.04
CA LEU A 101 -5.61 0.21 -7.47
C LEU A 101 -5.79 0.13 -8.99
N ALA A 102 -6.30 1.18 -9.63
CA ALA A 102 -6.47 1.20 -11.08
C ALA A 102 -5.12 1.14 -11.81
N ALA A 103 -4.10 1.84 -11.31
CA ALA A 103 -2.75 1.74 -11.86
C ALA A 103 -2.16 0.33 -11.70
N MET A 104 -2.30 -0.28 -10.52
CA MET A 104 -1.89 -1.67 -10.29
C MET A 104 -2.65 -2.66 -11.20
N ALA A 105 -3.96 -2.48 -11.39
CA ALA A 105 -4.77 -3.35 -12.22
C ALA A 105 -4.37 -3.28 -13.71
N ILE A 106 -4.06 -2.09 -14.22
CA ILE A 106 -3.58 -1.92 -15.60
C ILE A 106 -2.21 -2.59 -15.78
N ALA A 107 -1.30 -2.39 -14.82
CA ALA A 107 0.00 -3.06 -14.83
C ALA A 107 -0.13 -4.59 -14.82
N LEU A 108 -1.02 -5.13 -13.98
CA LEU A 108 -1.32 -6.56 -13.95
C LEU A 108 -1.87 -7.05 -15.30
N ALA A 109 -2.82 -6.32 -15.90
CA ALA A 109 -3.39 -6.68 -17.19
C ALA A 109 -2.33 -6.70 -18.30
N VAL A 110 -1.44 -5.71 -18.33
CA VAL A 110 -0.33 -5.67 -19.30
C VAL A 110 0.65 -6.82 -19.05
N GLY A 111 1.02 -7.09 -17.80
CA GLY A 111 1.92 -8.20 -17.48
C GLY A 111 1.33 -9.56 -17.81
N ALA A 112 0.06 -9.79 -17.49
CA ALA A 112 -0.65 -11.01 -17.87
C ALA A 112 -0.70 -11.17 -19.39
N ALA A 113 -0.99 -10.11 -20.13
CA ALA A 113 -0.98 -10.14 -21.60
C ALA A 113 0.40 -10.49 -22.16
N MET A 114 1.49 -9.97 -21.56
CA MET A 114 2.87 -10.30 -21.94
C MET A 114 3.20 -11.76 -21.63
N CYS A 115 2.87 -12.25 -20.43
CA CYS A 115 3.07 -13.66 -20.06
C CYS A 115 2.35 -14.61 -21.04
N VAL A 116 1.11 -14.30 -21.41
CA VAL A 116 0.35 -15.07 -22.42
C VAL A 116 1.02 -15.01 -23.78
N ALA A 117 1.39 -13.80 -24.25
CA ALA A 117 1.99 -13.61 -25.56
C ALA A 117 3.34 -14.34 -25.72
N TYR A 118 4.07 -14.52 -24.62
CA TYR A 118 5.35 -15.20 -24.62
C TYR A 118 5.30 -16.68 -24.17
N GLY A 119 4.11 -17.21 -23.86
CA GLY A 119 3.95 -18.61 -23.45
C GLY A 119 4.58 -18.93 -22.09
N ALA A 120 4.58 -17.98 -21.14
CA ALA A 120 5.18 -18.16 -19.83
C ALA A 120 4.45 -19.27 -19.03
N PRO A 121 5.19 -20.18 -18.35
CA PRO A 121 4.60 -21.30 -17.63
C PRO A 121 3.79 -20.86 -16.39
N ILE A 122 2.68 -21.56 -16.16
CA ILE A 122 1.71 -21.32 -15.07
C ILE A 122 2.04 -22.18 -13.83
N GLU A 123 3.00 -23.10 -13.91
CA GLU A 123 3.26 -24.10 -12.86
C GLU A 123 3.71 -23.50 -11.51
N SER A 124 4.22 -22.25 -11.52
CA SER A 124 4.49 -21.44 -10.32
C SER A 124 3.32 -20.51 -9.92
N ALA A 125 2.11 -20.71 -10.45
CA ALA A 125 0.94 -19.86 -10.24
C ALA A 125 0.41 -19.93 -8.79
N THR A 126 1.04 -19.09 -7.98
CA THR A 126 0.46 -18.10 -7.06
C THR A 126 -0.73 -18.50 -6.23
N LEU A 127 -0.55 -18.37 -4.92
CA LEU A 127 -1.64 -18.35 -3.95
C LEU A 127 -2.54 -17.12 -4.18
N PRO A 128 -3.87 -17.23 -4.00
CA PRO A 128 -4.81 -16.10 -4.11
C PRO A 128 -4.41 -14.87 -3.28
N TRP A 129 -3.68 -15.09 -2.20
CA TRP A 129 -3.19 -14.07 -1.28
C TRP A 129 -2.25 -13.05 -1.94
N GLN A 130 -1.49 -13.42 -2.97
CA GLN A 130 -0.59 -12.48 -3.65
C GLN A 130 -1.35 -11.29 -4.26
N PHE A 131 -2.57 -11.52 -4.76
CA PHE A 131 -3.42 -10.46 -5.32
C PHE A 131 -3.92 -9.45 -4.29
N LEU A 132 -3.83 -9.77 -2.99
CA LEU A 132 -4.31 -8.92 -1.90
C LEU A 132 -3.20 -8.17 -1.18
N THR A 133 -1.95 -8.66 -1.27
CA THR A 133 -0.80 -8.08 -0.57
C THR A 133 -0.55 -6.62 -0.98
N GLY A 134 -0.36 -6.35 -2.27
CA GLY A 134 -0.17 -4.99 -2.77
C GLY A 134 -1.35 -4.04 -2.47
N PRO A 135 -2.62 -4.42 -2.78
CA PRO A 135 -3.79 -3.63 -2.39
C PRO A 135 -3.87 -3.28 -0.90
N ALA A 136 -3.58 -4.23 -0.01
CA ALA A 136 -3.57 -3.98 1.43
C ALA A 136 -2.49 -2.94 1.81
N ALA A 137 -1.30 -3.05 1.21
CA ALA A 137 -0.20 -2.13 1.43
C ALA A 137 -0.53 -0.70 0.97
N LEU A 138 -1.13 -0.55 -0.23
CA LEU A 138 -1.59 0.74 -0.75
C LEU A 138 -2.65 1.37 0.18
N LEU A 139 -3.59 0.57 0.68
CA LEU A 139 -4.62 1.03 1.61
C LEU A 139 -4.01 1.63 2.87
N ALA A 140 -3.08 0.91 3.50
CA ALA A 140 -2.39 1.36 4.70
C ALA A 140 -1.58 2.64 4.43
N SER A 141 -0.91 2.71 3.27
CA SER A 141 -0.08 3.84 2.88
C SER A 141 -0.87 5.14 2.64
N VAL A 142 -2.01 5.05 1.93
CA VAL A 142 -2.89 6.21 1.75
C VAL A 142 -3.39 6.72 3.10
N LEU A 143 -3.84 5.83 3.98
CA LEU A 143 -4.36 6.22 5.30
C LEU A 143 -3.28 6.82 6.20
N LEU A 144 -2.04 6.33 6.10
CA LEU A 144 -0.89 6.91 6.79
C LEU A 144 -0.68 8.35 6.33
N GLY A 145 -0.65 8.57 5.01
CA GLY A 145 -0.54 9.92 4.43
C GLY A 145 -1.66 10.85 4.87
N LEU A 146 -2.90 10.37 4.88
CA LEU A 146 -4.03 11.19 5.32
C LEU A 146 -3.95 11.54 6.81
N ALA A 147 -3.55 10.59 7.67
CA ALA A 147 -3.38 10.82 9.11
C ALA A 147 -2.24 11.81 9.39
N VAL A 148 -1.10 11.65 8.72
CA VAL A 148 0.04 12.54 8.85
C VAL A 148 -0.30 13.94 8.34
N GLY A 149 -0.92 14.08 7.16
CA GLY A 149 -1.36 15.39 6.65
C GLY A 149 -2.51 16.01 7.44
N ALA A 150 -3.23 15.24 8.26
CA ALA A 150 -4.18 15.77 9.21
C ALA A 150 -3.49 16.32 10.48
N LEU A 151 -2.45 15.65 10.96
CA LEU A 151 -1.70 16.02 12.16
C LEU A 151 -0.75 17.21 11.92
N PHE A 152 -0.08 17.22 10.79
CA PHE A 152 0.96 18.19 10.48
C PHE A 152 0.47 19.19 9.43
N GLY A 153 0.78 20.48 9.66
CA GLY A 153 0.51 21.56 8.70
C GLY A 153 1.72 21.94 7.83
N ASP A 154 2.87 21.34 8.07
CA ASP A 154 4.12 21.68 7.40
C ASP A 154 4.30 20.87 6.11
N ILE A 155 4.54 21.57 5.00
CA ILE A 155 4.77 20.97 3.68
C ILE A 155 6.02 20.09 3.66
N LEU A 156 7.01 20.34 4.53
CA LEU A 156 8.22 19.52 4.65
C LEU A 156 7.93 18.08 5.08
N VAL A 157 6.78 17.83 5.70
CA VAL A 157 6.36 16.47 6.08
C VAL A 157 6.06 15.60 4.86
N VAL A 158 5.70 16.18 3.71
CA VAL A 158 5.40 15.43 2.48
C VAL A 158 6.62 14.63 1.97
N PRO A 159 7.78 15.25 1.68
CA PRO A 159 8.96 14.51 1.25
C PRO A 159 9.51 13.61 2.35
N LEU A 160 9.46 14.02 3.62
CA LEU A 160 9.92 13.20 4.75
C LEU A 160 9.09 11.93 4.90
N LEU A 161 7.76 12.01 4.72
CA LEU A 161 6.89 10.86 4.77
C LEU A 161 7.17 9.89 3.62
N GLY A 162 7.25 10.41 2.40
CA GLY A 162 7.57 9.59 1.23
C GLY A 162 8.91 8.87 1.39
N PHE A 163 9.95 9.60 1.82
CA PHE A 163 11.26 9.03 2.07
C PHE A 163 11.26 8.04 3.26
N GLY A 164 10.54 8.34 4.33
CA GLY A 164 10.43 7.47 5.49
C GLY A 164 9.75 6.14 5.19
N VAL A 165 8.66 6.15 4.42
CA VAL A 165 7.97 4.92 3.96
C VAL A 165 8.90 4.10 3.06
N PHE A 166 9.65 4.76 2.17
CA PHE A 166 10.63 4.08 1.32
C PHE A 166 11.83 3.51 2.12
N LEU A 167 12.36 4.25 3.09
CA LEU A 167 13.48 3.79 3.92
C LEU A 167 13.09 2.65 4.85
N ALA A 168 11.87 2.66 5.38
CA ALA A 168 11.37 1.56 6.22
C ALA A 168 11.49 0.22 5.47
N HIS A 169 11.15 0.20 4.19
CA HIS A 169 11.35 -0.97 3.33
C HIS A 169 12.82 -1.41 3.29
N GLN A 170 13.75 -0.48 3.05
CA GLN A 170 15.19 -0.78 2.93
C GLN A 170 15.80 -1.37 4.22
N ILE A 171 15.35 -0.91 5.38
CA ILE A 171 15.85 -1.41 6.68
C ILE A 171 15.41 -2.85 6.93
N PHE A 172 14.20 -3.21 6.50
CA PHE A 172 13.60 -4.53 6.73
C PHE A 172 13.72 -5.47 5.53
N PHE A 173 14.40 -5.06 4.46
CA PHE A 173 14.54 -5.79 3.20
C PHE A 173 15.06 -7.22 3.39
N TRP A 174 16.05 -7.40 4.25
CA TRP A 174 16.65 -8.72 4.49
C TRP A 174 15.94 -9.54 5.59
N SER A 175 14.83 -9.03 6.12
CA SER A 175 14.08 -9.70 7.18
C SER A 175 12.90 -10.47 6.60
N GLY A 176 12.68 -11.70 7.06
CA GLY A 176 11.50 -12.49 6.67
C GLY A 176 10.23 -12.06 7.40
N PHE A 177 10.14 -10.79 7.78
CA PHE A 177 9.03 -10.25 8.56
C PHE A 177 7.84 -9.90 7.67
N PRO A 178 6.61 -9.88 8.21
CA PRO A 178 5.45 -9.43 7.47
C PRO A 178 5.63 -7.98 7.04
N GLU A 179 5.34 -7.71 5.79
CA GLU A 179 5.69 -6.44 5.16
C GLU A 179 4.66 -5.37 5.47
N LEU A 180 5.12 -4.15 5.70
CA LEU A 180 4.25 -3.03 6.06
C LEU A 180 4.44 -1.89 5.06
N PHE A 181 3.31 -1.39 4.53
CA PHE A 181 3.21 -0.32 3.53
C PHE A 181 3.82 -0.61 2.16
N THR A 182 4.94 -1.31 2.08
CA THR A 182 5.59 -1.73 0.83
C THR A 182 5.72 -3.23 0.86
N THR A 183 5.36 -3.92 -0.22
CA THR A 183 5.54 -5.36 -0.31
C THR A 183 6.77 -5.70 -1.12
N GLU A 184 7.63 -6.50 -0.54
CA GLU A 184 8.61 -7.29 -1.26
C GLU A 184 7.89 -8.60 -1.62
N VAL A 185 7.73 -8.88 -2.90
CA VAL A 185 7.68 -10.30 -3.26
C VAL A 185 9.01 -10.48 -3.95
N PRO A 186 10.06 -10.84 -3.18
CA PRO A 186 11.40 -11.04 -3.70
C PRO A 186 11.31 -11.80 -5.02
N THR A 187 11.77 -11.11 -6.04
CA THR A 187 12.03 -11.60 -7.37
C THR A 187 13.29 -12.46 -7.30
N TRP A 188 13.26 -13.49 -6.47
CA TRP A 188 14.27 -14.54 -6.46
C TRP A 188 13.76 -15.70 -7.30
N PHE A 189 14.64 -16.11 -8.21
CA PHE A 189 14.40 -17.02 -9.29
C PHE A 189 14.31 -18.42 -8.70
N TYR A 190 13.15 -18.78 -8.20
CA TYR A 190 12.90 -20.15 -7.83
C TYR A 190 11.72 -20.60 -8.66
N GLU A 191 12.03 -21.15 -9.84
CA GLU A 191 11.09 -22.00 -10.57
C GLU A 191 10.52 -23.10 -9.65
N GLU A 192 11.29 -23.46 -8.62
CA GLU A 192 10.97 -24.45 -7.59
C GLU A 192 10.51 -23.86 -6.24
N ALA A 193 10.20 -22.56 -6.10
CA ALA A 193 9.71 -22.03 -4.82
C ALA A 193 8.60 -20.99 -4.98
N ARG A 194 7.76 -20.89 -3.96
CA ARG A 194 6.65 -19.92 -3.89
C ARG A 194 6.62 -19.20 -2.55
N PRO A 195 6.05 -17.99 -2.47
CA PRO A 195 5.87 -17.31 -1.19
C PRO A 195 5.01 -18.14 -0.23
N LYS A 196 5.42 -18.22 1.05
CA LYS A 196 4.69 -18.93 2.10
C LYS A 196 3.32 -18.29 2.31
N ALA A 197 2.26 -19.10 2.31
CA ALA A 197 0.89 -18.60 2.54
C ALA A 197 0.75 -17.84 3.86
N THR A 198 1.41 -18.32 4.91
CA THR A 198 1.40 -17.72 6.25
C THR A 198 2.03 -16.32 6.27
N HIS A 199 3.11 -16.11 5.49
CA HIS A 199 3.74 -14.80 5.34
C HIS A 199 2.81 -13.83 4.62
N LEU A 200 2.23 -14.24 3.48
CA LEU A 200 1.28 -13.40 2.72
C LEU A 200 0.06 -13.03 3.57
N ILE A 201 -0.51 -13.98 4.31
CA ILE A 201 -1.65 -13.74 5.20
C ILE A 201 -1.25 -12.78 6.33
N ALA A 202 -0.08 -12.95 6.94
CA ALA A 202 0.42 -12.05 7.97
C ALA A 202 0.60 -10.63 7.42
N THR A 203 1.20 -10.47 6.25
CA THR A 203 1.40 -9.18 5.55
C THR A 203 0.06 -8.50 5.26
N ILE A 204 -0.92 -9.22 4.71
CA ILE A 204 -2.26 -8.68 4.45
C ILE A 204 -2.93 -8.24 5.76
N THR A 205 -2.94 -9.11 6.76
CA THR A 205 -3.63 -8.86 8.03
C THR A 205 -2.99 -7.70 8.78
N LEU A 206 -1.66 -7.60 8.75
CA LEU A 206 -0.91 -6.49 9.32
C LEU A 206 -1.31 -5.15 8.67
N ASN A 207 -1.28 -5.07 7.33
CA ASN A 207 -1.64 -3.84 6.62
C ASN A 207 -3.12 -3.47 6.81
N ILE A 208 -4.03 -4.45 6.85
CA ILE A 208 -5.45 -4.21 7.14
C ILE A 208 -5.63 -3.68 8.58
N ALA A 209 -4.96 -4.29 9.56
CA ALA A 209 -5.05 -3.86 10.96
C ALA A 209 -4.52 -2.43 11.13
N VAL A 210 -3.34 -2.14 10.56
CA VAL A 210 -2.75 -0.78 10.58
C VAL A 210 -3.63 0.22 9.84
N GLY A 211 -4.13 -0.13 8.65
CA GLY A 211 -5.05 0.71 7.89
C GLY A 211 -6.33 1.01 8.68
N ALA A 212 -6.97 0.00 9.27
CA ALA A 212 -8.14 0.19 10.10
C ALA A 212 -7.85 1.08 11.33
N ALA A 213 -6.70 0.89 11.98
CA ALA A 213 -6.27 1.74 13.09
C ALA A 213 -6.12 3.20 12.65
N LEU A 214 -5.42 3.43 11.54
CA LEU A 214 -5.22 4.77 10.96
C LEU A 214 -6.55 5.41 10.56
N LEU A 215 -7.51 4.64 10.03
CA LEU A 215 -8.84 5.15 9.71
C LEU A 215 -9.61 5.58 10.96
N CYS A 216 -9.59 4.77 12.03
CA CYS A 216 -10.19 5.12 13.32
C CYS A 216 -9.55 6.38 13.91
N PHE A 217 -8.23 6.45 13.89
CA PHE A 217 -7.47 7.60 14.36
C PHE A 217 -7.76 8.85 13.53
N LEU A 218 -7.80 8.72 12.20
CA LEU A 218 -8.09 9.80 11.27
C LEU A 218 -9.50 10.38 11.49
N ASP A 219 -10.52 9.53 11.67
CA ASP A 219 -11.87 9.98 12.02
C ASP A 219 -11.89 10.65 13.41
N TRP A 220 -11.06 10.20 14.36
CA TRP A 220 -10.96 10.83 15.67
C TRP A 220 -10.30 12.22 15.62
N ILE A 221 -9.16 12.38 14.94
CA ILE A 221 -8.41 13.66 14.88
C ILE A 221 -9.13 14.72 14.04
N THR A 222 -9.86 14.32 13.00
CA THR A 222 -10.58 15.25 12.11
C THR A 222 -11.88 15.78 12.70
N ARG A 223 -12.29 15.28 13.88
CA ARG A 223 -13.43 15.81 14.64
C ARG A 223 -13.00 16.94 15.58
N LEU A 224 -13.91 17.89 15.80
CA LEU A 224 -13.76 18.94 16.80
C LEU A 224 -13.58 18.34 18.20
N PRO A 225 -12.78 18.94 19.10
CA PRO A 225 -12.45 18.38 20.42
C PRO A 225 -13.64 17.88 21.23
N GLY A 226 -14.76 18.62 21.25
CA GLY A 226 -15.99 18.22 21.96
C GLY A 226 -16.82 17.10 21.31
N MET A 227 -16.46 16.68 20.09
CA MET A 227 -17.20 15.70 19.29
C MET A 227 -16.41 14.41 19.05
N ARG A 228 -15.23 14.28 19.67
CA ARG A 228 -14.34 13.13 19.49
C ARG A 228 -14.81 11.95 20.34
N PRO A 229 -15.35 10.89 19.74
CA PRO A 229 -15.79 9.74 20.52
C PRO A 229 -14.55 8.94 20.97
N ARG A 230 -14.43 8.69 22.28
CA ARG A 230 -13.27 7.98 22.86
C ARG A 230 -13.10 6.57 22.31
N TRP A 231 -14.20 5.92 21.91
CA TRP A 231 -14.15 4.57 21.35
C TRP A 231 -13.33 4.48 20.05
N LEU A 232 -13.24 5.55 19.24
CA LEU A 232 -12.39 5.55 18.03
C LEU A 232 -10.90 5.47 18.39
N LEU A 233 -10.49 6.18 19.44
CA LEU A 233 -9.10 6.13 19.91
C LEU A 233 -8.79 4.77 20.53
N LEU A 234 -9.71 4.21 21.32
CA LEU A 234 -9.58 2.86 21.88
C LEU A 234 -9.51 1.79 20.77
N ALA A 235 -10.37 1.90 19.75
CA ALA A 235 -10.35 1.00 18.60
C ALA A 235 -9.03 1.12 17.83
N SER A 236 -8.54 2.35 17.60
CA SER A 236 -7.24 2.57 16.99
C SER A 236 -6.11 1.93 17.79
N GLY A 237 -6.09 2.11 19.12
CA GLY A 237 -5.09 1.51 19.99
C GLY A 237 -5.15 -0.03 19.99
N ALA A 238 -6.36 -0.59 20.05
CA ALA A 238 -6.57 -2.03 19.99
C ALA A 238 -6.11 -2.63 18.64
N LEU A 239 -6.40 -1.96 17.53
CA LEU A 239 -5.97 -2.42 16.19
C LEU A 239 -4.46 -2.32 16.00
N LEU A 240 -3.80 -1.30 16.55
CA LEU A 240 -2.34 -1.23 16.58
C LEU A 240 -1.74 -2.32 17.47
N ALA A 241 -2.36 -2.64 18.60
CA ALA A 241 -1.95 -3.75 19.44
C ALA A 241 -2.08 -5.10 18.68
N THR A 242 -3.17 -5.30 17.95
CA THR A 242 -3.35 -6.46 17.07
C THR A 242 -2.26 -6.53 15.98
N ALA A 243 -1.92 -5.40 15.34
CA ALA A 243 -0.83 -5.34 14.37
C ALA A 243 0.51 -5.76 15.01
N MET A 244 0.80 -5.30 16.22
CA MET A 244 1.99 -5.72 16.97
C MET A 244 1.95 -7.22 17.32
N LEU A 245 0.80 -7.77 17.69
CA LEU A 245 0.64 -9.21 17.97
C LEU A 245 0.85 -10.08 16.72
N ILE A 246 0.54 -9.56 15.53
CA ILE A 246 0.84 -10.23 14.26
C ILE A 246 2.34 -10.18 13.96
N TYR A 247 2.98 -9.04 14.19
CA TYR A 247 4.37 -8.79 13.80
C TYR A 247 5.40 -9.41 14.76
N THR A 248 5.17 -9.29 16.07
CA THR A 248 6.12 -9.68 17.12
C THR A 248 6.56 -11.15 17.05
N PRO A 249 5.67 -12.14 16.80
CA PRO A 249 6.08 -13.54 16.68
C PRO A 249 7.13 -13.78 15.59
N TRP A 250 7.06 -13.05 14.47
CA TRP A 250 8.02 -13.17 13.37
C TRP A 250 9.39 -12.61 13.74
N VAL A 251 9.40 -11.48 14.45
CA VAL A 251 10.62 -10.86 14.98
C VAL A 251 11.29 -11.77 16.02
N LEU A 252 10.50 -12.30 16.96
CA LEU A 252 11.02 -13.18 18.02
C LEU A 252 11.52 -14.53 17.47
N ALA A 253 10.89 -15.06 16.43
CA ALA A 253 11.34 -16.27 15.75
C ALA A 253 12.59 -16.04 14.88
N ASN A 254 12.99 -14.78 14.65
CA ASN A 254 14.04 -14.42 13.71
C ASN A 254 13.81 -15.06 12.32
N ASN A 255 12.56 -15.07 11.86
CA ASN A 255 12.21 -15.70 10.59
C ASN A 255 12.92 -14.99 9.44
N THR A 256 13.70 -15.75 8.68
CA THR A 256 14.39 -15.29 7.46
C THR A 256 13.79 -15.89 6.20
N GLU A 257 12.97 -16.93 6.32
CA GLU A 257 12.38 -17.64 5.18
C GLU A 257 10.96 -17.16 4.84
N THR A 258 10.82 -16.50 3.69
CA THR A 258 9.54 -16.06 3.12
C THR A 258 9.02 -16.98 2.00
N TYR A 259 9.80 -17.99 1.61
CA TYR A 259 9.51 -18.92 0.52
C TYR A 259 9.53 -20.38 0.96
N GLU A 260 8.72 -21.21 0.32
CA GLU A 260 8.72 -22.67 0.47
C GLU A 260 8.97 -23.33 -0.90
N LEU A 261 9.69 -24.46 -0.91
CA LEU A 261 9.93 -25.24 -2.11
C LEU A 261 8.63 -25.88 -2.61
N ILE A 262 8.47 -25.91 -3.92
CA ILE A 262 7.42 -26.62 -4.65
C ILE A 262 7.94 -28.06 -4.81
N GLY A 263 7.35 -29.00 -4.07
CA GLY A 263 7.70 -30.42 -4.10
C GLY A 263 7.10 -31.18 -5.27
#